data_AF-A0A954SUX2-F1
#
_entry.id   AF-A0A954SUX2-F1
#
_cell.length_a   1.000
_cell.length_b   1.000
_cell.length_c   1.000
_cell.angle_alpha   90.00
_cell.angle_beta   90.00
_cell.angle_gamma   90.00
#
_symmetry.space_group_name_H-M   'P 1'
#
loop_
_entity.id
_entity.type
_entity.pdbx_description
1 polymer ?
#
loop_
_entity_poly.entity_id
_entity_poly.type
_entity_poly.pdbx_seq_one_letter_code
_entity_poly.pdbx_strand_id
1 'polypeptide(L)'
;MSRERREERKREHTSVVCRRDLLKVGPLAVSGSLWPSLLWGGENRAATEGKEVAGARAKSVIFLWMGGGVTQLETFDPKPEAPEGIRGTLGAISTTLPG
;
A
#
# COMPACT_ATOMS: atom_id res chain seq x y z
N MET A 1 37.08 -15.21 -51.97
CA MET A 1 36.40 -13.94 -52.32
C MET A 1 34.89 -13.84 -52.01
N SER A 2 34.05 -14.88 -52.18
CA SER A 2 32.60 -14.81 -51.87
C SER A 2 32.20 -15.46 -50.52
N ARG A 3 33.02 -16.40 -50.02
CA ARG A 3 32.79 -17.07 -48.72
C ARG A 3 33.28 -16.24 -47.52
N GLU A 4 34.37 -15.50 -47.65
CA GLU A 4 34.93 -14.66 -46.57
C GLU A 4 33.99 -13.49 -46.20
N ARG A 5 33.33 -12.87 -47.19
CA ARG A 5 32.33 -11.81 -46.95
C ARG A 5 31.00 -12.29 -46.35
N ARG A 6 30.80 -13.61 -46.21
CA ARG A 6 29.67 -14.20 -45.48
C ARG A 6 30.04 -14.53 -44.03
N GLU A 7 31.31 -14.82 -43.77
CA GLU A 7 31.85 -15.06 -42.43
C GLU A 7 31.96 -13.77 -41.62
N GLU A 8 32.46 -12.68 -42.21
CA GLU A 8 32.61 -11.38 -41.54
C GLU A 8 31.25 -10.80 -41.12
N ARG A 9 30.24 -10.91 -41.99
CA ARG A 9 28.88 -10.42 -41.72
C ARG A 9 28.14 -11.17 -40.60
N LYS A 10 28.59 -12.38 -40.25
CA LYS A 10 28.06 -13.15 -39.11
C LYS A 10 28.71 -12.75 -37.78
N ARG A 11 29.88 -12.11 -37.82
CA ARG A 11 30.61 -11.64 -36.64
C ARG A 11 30.11 -10.29 -36.13
N GLU A 12 29.36 -9.54 -36.92
CA GLU A 12 28.89 -8.18 -36.55
C GLU A 12 27.66 -8.16 -35.63
N HIS A 13 26.98 -9.28 -35.40
CA HIS A 13 25.72 -9.33 -34.65
C HIS A 13 25.74 -10.18 -33.38
N THR A 14 26.93 -10.44 -32.83
CA THR A 14 27.08 -10.99 -31.47
C THR A 14 27.38 -9.86 -30.51
N SER A 15 26.34 -9.06 -30.21
CA SER A 15 26.38 -8.19 -29.03
C SER A 15 26.72 -9.05 -27.81
N VAL A 16 27.78 -8.69 -27.08
CA VAL A 16 28.35 -9.45 -25.96
C VAL A 16 27.32 -9.74 -24.85
N VAL A 17 26.18 -9.03 -24.85
CA VAL A 17 25.01 -9.31 -24.02
C VAL A 17 23.75 -9.19 -24.87
N CYS A 18 23.05 -10.30 -25.09
CA CYS A 18 21.71 -10.26 -25.70
C CYS A 18 20.65 -9.95 -24.64
N ARG A 19 19.58 -9.25 -25.02
CA ARG A 19 18.43 -8.94 -24.14
C ARG A 19 17.85 -10.18 -23.46
N ARG A 20 17.84 -11.31 -24.18
CA ARG A 20 17.36 -12.59 -23.66
C ARG A 20 18.25 -13.14 -22.54
N ASP A 21 19.55 -12.90 -22.61
CA ASP A 21 20.48 -13.35 -21.57
C ASP A 21 20.31 -12.50 -20.31
N LEU A 22 20.14 -11.18 -20.48
CA LEU A 22 19.81 -10.27 -19.38
C LEU A 22 18.50 -10.65 -18.67
N LEU A 23 17.46 -11.03 -19.42
CA LEU A 23 16.19 -11.49 -18.84
C LEU A 23 16.30 -12.84 -18.12
N LYS A 24 17.20 -13.72 -18.55
CA LYS A 24 17.44 -15.01 -17.89
C LYS A 24 18.23 -14.87 -16.59
N VAL A 25 19.26 -14.01 -16.56
CA VAL A 25 20.16 -13.88 -15.40
C VAL A 25 19.78 -12.76 -14.43
N GLY A 26 19.03 -11.76 -14.91
CA GLY A 26 18.60 -10.60 -14.12
C GLY A 26 17.86 -10.95 -12.83
N PRO A 27 16.85 -11.85 -12.84
CA PRO A 27 16.14 -12.23 -11.63
C PRO A 27 17.05 -12.85 -10.55
N LEU A 28 18.07 -13.60 -10.96
CA LEU A 28 19.03 -14.22 -10.05
C LEU A 28 19.96 -13.16 -9.41
N ALA A 29 20.41 -12.18 -10.19
CA ALA A 29 21.24 -11.09 -9.69
C ALA A 29 20.49 -10.21 -8.68
N VAL A 30 19.21 -9.90 -8.96
CA VAL A 30 18.35 -9.14 -8.05
C VAL A 30 18.10 -9.94 -6.76
N SER A 31 17.73 -11.22 -6.88
CA SER A 31 17.44 -12.07 -5.71
C SER A 31 18.69 -12.28 -4.85
N GLY A 32 19.86 -12.49 -5.45
CA GLY A 32 21.13 -12.63 -4.74
C GLY A 32 21.56 -11.35 -4.00
N SER A 33 21.27 -10.18 -4.59
CA SER A 33 21.60 -8.88 -3.96
C SER A 33 20.68 -8.54 -2.79
N LEU A 34 19.43 -9.04 -2.82
CA LEU A 34 18.46 -8.85 -1.73
C LEU A 34 18.66 -9.84 -0.57
N TRP A 35 19.35 -10.96 -0.80
CA TRP A 35 19.55 -12.01 0.19
C TRP A 35 20.22 -11.52 1.49
N PRO A 36 21.29 -10.69 1.46
CA PRO A 36 21.89 -10.16 2.68
C PRO A 36 20.95 -9.21 3.43
N SER A 37 20.11 -8.44 2.74
CA SER A 37 19.15 -7.53 3.37
C SER A 37 18.02 -8.26 4.10
N LEU A 38 17.67 -9.47 3.66
CA LEU A 38 16.65 -10.30 4.32
C LEU A 38 17.21 -11.05 5.54
N LEU A 39 18.47 -11.50 5.47
CA LEU A 39 19.10 -12.24 6.56
C LEU A 39 19.72 -11.34 7.63
N TRP A 40 20.24 -10.18 7.26
CA TRP A 40 20.93 -9.25 8.17
C TRP A 40 20.22 -7.89 8.33
N GLY A 41 19.18 -7.59 7.55
CA GLY A 41 18.46 -6.30 7.63
C GLY A 41 17.45 -6.18 8.78
N GLY A 42 17.55 -7.04 9.81
CA GLY A 42 16.67 -7.02 10.99
C GLY A 42 16.87 -5.80 11.91
N GLU A 43 17.98 -5.06 11.78
CA GLU A 43 18.37 -4.01 12.74
C GLU A 43 18.75 -2.71 12.04
N ASN A 44 17.82 -2.10 11.29
CA ASN A 44 17.90 -0.69 10.92
C ASN A 44 16.50 -0.05 10.80
N ARG A 45 15.79 -0.01 11.92
CA ARG A 45 14.74 1.00 12.16
C ARG A 45 15.28 2.00 13.19
N ALA A 46 16.16 2.88 12.72
CA ALA A 46 16.64 4.00 13.53
C ALA A 46 15.52 5.02 13.72
N ALA A 47 15.42 5.49 14.96
CA ALA A 47 14.37 6.29 15.54
C ALA A 47 14.10 7.61 14.83
N THR A 48 12.84 7.87 14.53
CA THR A 48 12.32 9.23 14.38
C THR A 48 11.68 9.63 15.71
N GLU A 49 12.15 10.74 16.25
CA GLU A 49 11.81 11.33 17.54
C GLU A 49 10.33 11.70 17.64
N GLY A 50 9.54 10.75 18.13
CA GLY A 50 8.24 10.95 18.74
C GLY A 50 8.13 9.90 19.83
N LYS A 51 7.38 10.15 20.91
CA LYS A 51 7.05 9.09 21.89
C LYS A 51 6.16 8.05 21.21
N GLU A 52 6.73 7.22 20.36
CA GLU A 52 6.10 6.03 19.81
C GLU A 52 6.28 4.94 20.84
N VAL A 53 5.17 4.40 21.34
CA VAL A 53 5.18 3.16 22.11
C VAL A 53 5.60 2.06 21.15
N ALA A 54 6.91 1.86 21.00
CA ALA A 54 7.49 0.82 20.17
C ALA A 54 6.90 -0.53 20.58
N GLY A 55 6.03 -1.10 19.73
CA GLY A 55 5.38 -2.40 19.96
C GLY A 55 3.89 -2.38 20.31
N ALA A 56 3.24 -1.21 20.45
CA ALA A 56 1.79 -1.17 20.65
C ALA A 56 1.04 -1.44 19.33
N ARG A 57 0.79 -2.73 19.03
CA ARG A 57 -0.11 -3.14 17.93
C ARG A 57 -1.56 -3.18 18.44
N ALA A 58 -2.47 -2.47 17.76
CA ALA A 58 -3.89 -2.62 18.03
C ALA A 58 -4.32 -4.09 17.83
N LYS A 59 -4.95 -4.70 18.85
CA LYS A 59 -5.40 -6.10 18.82
C LYS A 59 -6.58 -6.30 17.85
N SER A 60 -7.40 -5.27 17.68
CA SER A 60 -8.57 -5.25 16.81
C SER A 60 -8.90 -3.82 16.39
N VAL A 61 -9.47 -3.66 15.20
CA VAL A 61 -9.98 -2.38 14.69
C VAL A 61 -11.43 -2.59 14.29
N ILE A 62 -12.30 -1.65 14.67
CA ILE A 62 -13.65 -1.56 14.12
C ILE A 62 -13.58 -0.60 12.94
N PHE A 63 -13.85 -1.11 11.74
CA PHE A 63 -13.89 -0.30 10.53
C PHE A 63 -15.33 -0.05 10.11
N LEU A 64 -15.74 1.22 10.17
CA LEU A 64 -17.07 1.68 9.79
C LEU A 64 -16.98 2.31 8.39
N TRP A 65 -17.43 1.60 7.37
CA TRP A 65 -17.54 2.17 6.03
C TRP A 65 -18.89 2.88 5.89
N MET A 66 -18.84 4.21 5.80
CA MET A 66 -20.03 5.05 5.59
C MET A 66 -19.92 5.73 4.23
N GLY A 67 -20.35 5.03 3.17
CA GLY A 67 -20.36 5.58 1.82
C GLY A 67 -21.25 6.82 1.76
N GLY A 68 -20.65 8.01 1.65
CA GLY A 68 -21.37 9.29 1.68
C GLY A 68 -21.52 9.93 3.07
N GLY A 69 -20.97 9.33 4.13
CA GLY A 69 -20.99 9.86 5.50
C GLY A 69 -22.28 9.57 6.28
N VAL A 70 -22.34 10.10 7.50
CA VAL A 70 -23.55 10.11 8.34
C VAL A 70 -24.53 11.17 7.83
N THR A 71 -25.83 10.90 7.91
CA THR A 71 -26.84 11.92 7.59
C THR A 71 -26.89 12.98 8.69
N GLN A 72 -27.20 14.23 8.33
CA GLN A 72 -27.32 15.33 9.31
C GLN A 72 -28.42 15.07 10.35
N LEU A 73 -29.53 14.46 9.92
CA LEU A 73 -30.66 14.06 10.76
C LEU A 73 -30.34 12.89 11.71
N GLU A 74 -29.23 12.18 11.50
CA GLU A 74 -28.82 11.07 12.36
C GLU A 74 -27.67 11.43 13.31
N THR A 75 -27.06 12.62 13.18
CA THR A 75 -25.87 12.99 13.95
C THR A 75 -25.95 14.37 14.55
N PHE A 76 -26.06 15.40 13.72
CA PHE A 76 -25.89 16.78 14.18
C PHE A 76 -27.18 17.40 14.70
N ASP A 77 -28.32 17.10 14.08
CA ASP A 77 -29.61 17.62 14.50
C ASP A 77 -30.71 16.59 14.23
N PRO A 78 -30.87 15.58 15.11
CA PRO A 78 -31.90 14.57 14.95
C PRO A 78 -33.32 15.08 15.20
N LYS A 79 -33.46 16.33 15.65
CA LYS A 79 -34.73 17.02 15.86
C LYS A 79 -35.79 16.10 16.50
N PRO A 80 -35.54 15.59 17.73
CA PRO A 80 -36.37 14.55 18.33
C PRO A 80 -37.85 14.91 18.41
N GLU A 81 -38.15 16.20 18.63
CA GLU A 81 -39.51 16.74 18.76
C GLU A 81 -40.21 17.01 17.42
N ALA A 82 -39.55 16.78 16.27
CA ALA A 82 -40.20 16.96 14.98
C ALA A 82 -41.23 15.84 14.68
N PRO A 83 -42.27 16.15 13.89
CA PRO A 83 -43.15 15.14 13.30
C PRO A 83 -42.40 14.11 12.44
N GLU A 84 -43.01 12.93 12.28
CA GLU A 84 -42.56 11.91 11.35
C GLU A 84 -42.48 12.46 9.91
N GLY A 85 -41.36 12.23 9.23
CA GLY A 85 -41.05 12.77 7.90
C GLY A 85 -40.14 14.00 7.89
N ILE A 86 -39.97 14.68 9.03
CA ILE A 86 -38.98 15.78 9.18
C ILE A 86 -37.74 15.29 9.93
N ARG A 87 -37.94 14.48 10.98
CA ARG A 87 -36.84 13.82 11.71
C ARG A 87 -36.35 12.56 10.99
N GLY A 88 -35.13 12.14 11.32
CA GLY A 88 -34.53 10.88 10.87
C GLY A 88 -35.34 9.65 11.27
N THR A 89 -34.97 8.49 10.74
CA THR A 89 -35.66 7.22 11.07
C THR A 89 -35.20 6.65 12.41
N LEU A 90 -34.02 7.05 12.89
CA LEU A 90 -33.52 6.67 14.21
C LEU A 90 -33.97 7.71 15.24
N GLY A 91 -34.14 7.25 16.49
CA GLY A 91 -34.45 8.12 17.62
C GLY A 91 -33.18 8.76 18.20
N ALA A 92 -33.31 9.99 18.72
CA ALA A 92 -32.24 10.62 19.49
C ALA A 92 -32.16 10.04 20.90
N ILE A 93 -30.94 9.92 21.43
CA ILE A 93 -30.68 9.59 22.84
C ILE A 93 -30.05 10.80 23.55
N SER A 94 -30.36 10.96 24.83
CA SER A 94 -29.77 12.03 25.64
C SER A 94 -28.28 11.78 25.84
N THR A 95 -27.45 12.81 25.64
CA THR A 95 -26.01 12.74 25.88
C THR A 95 -25.66 13.26 27.27
N THR A 96 -24.45 12.95 27.75
CA THR A 96 -23.98 13.43 29.06
C THR A 96 -23.78 14.94 29.13
N LEU A 97 -23.67 15.62 27.98
CA LEU A 97 -23.54 17.07 27.93
C LEU A 97 -24.94 17.69 27.82
N PRO A 98 -25.27 18.69 28.67
CA PRO A 98 -26.53 19.41 28.58
C PRO A 98 -26.54 20.31 27.33
N GLY A 99 -27.66 20.31 26.62
CA GLY A 99 -27.88 21.09 25.39
C GLY A 99 -29.17 20.67 24.69
#